data_AF-A0A3M7TQ33-F1
#
_entry.id   AF-A0A3M7TQ33-F1
#
_cell.length_a   1.000
_cell.length_b   1.000
_cell.length_c   1.000
_cell.angle_alpha   90.00
_cell.angle_beta   90.00
_cell.angle_gamma   90.00
#
_symmetry.space_group_name_H-M   'P 1'
#
loop_
_entity.id
_entity.type
_entity.pdbx_description
1 polymer ?
#
loop_
_entity_poly.entity_id
_entity_poly.type
_entity_poly.pdbx_seq_one_letter_code
_entity_poly.pdbx_strand_id
1 'polypeptide(L)'
;MTRVQELYTITKSLHDYAKERPEPDERGAFIERLTDMLEERGEVLAGLEDYSDEERAVLKEAVDMNSLIEERLQEELRHIKMDMNELKRKKTTGRRYENPYGESGPVDGAFIDRKN
;
A
#
# COMPACT_ATOMS: atom_id res chain seq x y z
N MET A 1 -10.40 29.17 -12.87
CA MET A 1 -10.76 27.83 -12.37
C MET A 1 -11.26 28.02 -10.94
N THR A 2 -12.42 27.47 -10.54
CA THR A 2 -12.89 27.61 -9.14
C THR A 2 -12.17 26.60 -8.25
N ARG A 3 -12.15 26.86 -6.93
CA ARG A 3 -11.54 25.95 -5.94
C ARG A 3 -12.20 24.57 -5.96
N VAL A 4 -13.51 24.52 -6.21
CA VAL A 4 -14.27 23.27 -6.40
C VAL A 4 -13.82 22.53 -7.66
N GLN A 5 -13.60 23.24 -8.77
CA GLN A 5 -13.12 22.62 -10.00
C GLN A 5 -11.68 22.11 -9.87
N GLU A 6 -10.84 22.81 -9.13
CA GLU A 6 -9.48 22.40 -8.77
C GLU A 6 -9.52 21.11 -7.93
N LEU A 7 -10.35 21.09 -6.86
CA LEU A 7 -10.57 19.92 -6.03
C LEU A 7 -11.05 18.71 -6.84
N TYR A 8 -11.98 18.92 -7.76
CA TYR A 8 -12.46 17.86 -8.64
C TYR A 8 -11.34 17.32 -9.54
N THR A 9 -10.58 18.22 -10.16
CA THR A 9 -9.49 17.86 -11.08
C THR A 9 -8.41 17.04 -10.38
N ILE A 10 -7.98 17.46 -9.20
CA ILE A 10 -6.98 16.72 -8.43
C ILE A 10 -7.53 15.40 -7.91
N THR A 11 -8.78 15.37 -7.44
CA THR A 11 -9.43 14.13 -6.98
C THR A 11 -9.56 13.12 -8.13
N LYS A 12 -9.92 13.59 -9.32
CA LYS A 12 -9.99 12.74 -10.52
C LYS A 12 -8.62 12.19 -10.90
N SER A 13 -7.60 13.05 -10.92
CA SER A 13 -6.22 12.63 -11.22
C SER A 13 -5.71 11.62 -10.20
N LEU A 14 -5.97 11.84 -8.91
CA LEU A 14 -5.63 10.92 -7.84
C LEU A 14 -6.36 9.58 -7.97
N HIS A 15 -7.65 9.62 -8.32
CA HIS A 15 -8.45 8.43 -8.56
C HIS A 15 -7.92 7.61 -9.74
N ASP A 16 -7.53 8.26 -10.83
CA ASP A 16 -6.98 7.55 -11.98
C ASP A 16 -5.58 6.98 -11.68
N TYR A 17 -4.74 7.74 -10.99
CA TYR A 17 -3.41 7.28 -10.56
C TYR A 17 -3.48 6.12 -9.57
N ALA A 18 -4.41 6.17 -8.59
CA ALA A 18 -4.61 5.09 -7.62
C ALA A 18 -5.04 3.75 -8.25
N LYS A 19 -5.61 3.77 -9.47
CA LYS A 19 -5.94 2.53 -10.19
C LYS A 19 -4.72 1.86 -10.81
N GLU A 20 -3.64 2.58 -11.01
CA GLU A 20 -2.42 2.00 -11.56
C GLU A 20 -1.86 0.96 -10.58
N ARG A 21 -1.18 -0.04 -11.14
CA ARG A 21 -0.50 -1.06 -10.35
C ARG A 21 1.00 -0.97 -10.68
N PRO A 22 1.81 -0.37 -9.80
CA PRO A 22 3.22 -0.19 -10.08
C PRO A 22 3.96 -1.52 -10.06
N GLU A 23 5.02 -1.61 -10.86
CA GLU A 23 5.98 -2.71 -10.75
C GLU A 23 6.74 -2.64 -9.39
N PRO A 24 7.31 -3.75 -8.89
CA PRO A 24 7.92 -3.80 -7.56
C PRO A 24 9.02 -2.75 -7.32
N ASP A 25 9.77 -2.40 -8.35
CA ASP A 25 10.85 -1.41 -8.33
C ASP A 25 10.35 0.04 -8.42
N GLU A 26 9.18 0.27 -9.01
CA GLU A 26 8.55 1.60 -9.15
C GLU A 26 7.63 1.95 -7.96
N ARG A 27 7.30 0.96 -7.12
CA ARG A 27 6.36 1.09 -6.00
C ARG A 27 6.70 2.20 -5.01
N GLY A 28 7.98 2.48 -4.79
CA GLY A 28 8.42 3.58 -3.92
C GLY A 28 8.00 4.93 -4.49
N ALA A 29 8.38 5.19 -5.74
CA ALA A 29 8.02 6.41 -6.46
C ALA A 29 6.50 6.54 -6.63
N PHE A 30 5.80 5.42 -6.84
CA PHE A 30 4.34 5.39 -6.89
C PHE A 30 3.71 5.93 -5.60
N ILE A 31 4.17 5.43 -4.44
CA ILE A 31 3.66 5.85 -3.13
C ILE A 31 3.99 7.33 -2.87
N GLU A 32 5.23 7.77 -3.15
CA GLU A 32 5.63 9.17 -2.98
C GLU A 32 4.72 10.10 -3.79
N ARG A 33 4.54 9.81 -5.09
CA ARG A 33 3.66 10.62 -5.94
C ARG A 33 2.21 10.63 -5.44
N LEU A 34 1.72 9.50 -4.94
CA LEU A 34 0.38 9.40 -4.40
C LEU A 34 0.22 10.23 -3.11
N THR A 35 1.25 10.25 -2.26
CA THR A 35 1.31 11.11 -1.07
C THR A 35 1.31 12.59 -1.45
N ASP A 36 2.13 13.01 -2.42
CA ASP A 36 2.17 14.40 -2.88
C ASP A 36 0.79 14.87 -3.37
N MET A 37 0.08 14.03 -4.14
CA MET A 37 -1.26 14.34 -4.64
C MET A 37 -2.31 14.43 -3.52
N LEU A 38 -2.16 13.64 -2.45
CA LEU A 38 -3.02 13.71 -1.27
C LEU A 38 -2.78 15.00 -0.47
N GLU A 39 -1.52 15.42 -0.34
CA GLU A 39 -1.14 16.67 0.32
C GLU A 39 -1.66 17.88 -0.44
N GLU A 40 -1.40 17.96 -1.75
CA GLU A 40 -1.90 19.02 -2.63
C GLU A 40 -3.44 19.11 -2.56
N ARG A 41 -4.13 17.97 -2.57
CA ARG A 41 -5.59 17.92 -2.39
C ARG A 41 -6.02 18.46 -1.02
N GLY A 42 -5.26 18.15 0.03
CA GLY A 42 -5.50 18.64 1.39
C GLY A 42 -5.42 20.16 1.49
N GLU A 43 -4.46 20.78 0.81
CA GLU A 43 -4.33 22.25 0.76
C GLU A 43 -5.51 22.92 0.03
N VAL A 44 -5.98 22.30 -1.06
CA VAL A 44 -7.15 22.80 -1.79
C VAL A 44 -8.40 22.72 -0.91
N LEU A 45 -8.60 21.59 -0.23
CA LEU A 45 -9.72 21.36 0.71
C LEU A 45 -9.72 22.35 1.88
N ALA A 46 -8.55 22.66 2.44
CA ALA A 46 -8.43 23.57 3.57
C ALA A 46 -8.92 24.99 3.26
N GLY A 47 -8.91 25.40 1.99
CA GLY A 47 -9.41 26.70 1.54
C GLY A 47 -10.83 26.68 0.97
N LEU A 48 -11.58 25.58 1.13
CA LEU A 48 -12.92 25.41 0.58
C LEU A 48 -13.98 25.78 1.64
N GLU A 49 -14.34 27.07 1.73
CA GLU A 49 -15.34 27.54 2.72
C GLU A 49 -16.72 27.80 2.10
N ASP A 50 -16.78 28.38 0.89
CA ASP A 50 -18.02 28.73 0.21
C ASP A 50 -18.08 28.12 -1.20
N TYR A 51 -19.20 27.47 -1.53
CA TYR A 51 -19.48 26.92 -2.86
C TYR A 51 -20.96 27.09 -3.23
N SER A 52 -21.25 27.22 -4.52
CA SER A 52 -22.61 27.39 -5.02
C SER A 52 -23.40 26.08 -5.08
N ASP A 53 -24.72 26.18 -5.32
CA ASP A 53 -25.56 24.99 -5.53
C ASP A 53 -25.18 24.23 -6.82
N GLU A 54 -24.69 24.93 -7.84
CA GLU A 54 -24.15 24.28 -9.06
C GLU A 54 -22.86 23.51 -8.75
N GLU A 55 -22.02 24.04 -7.86
CA GLU A 55 -20.77 23.41 -7.43
C GLU A 55 -21.00 22.21 -6.49
N ARG A 56 -22.15 22.15 -5.80
CA ARG A 56 -22.54 21.02 -4.95
C ARG A 56 -22.61 19.69 -5.73
N ALA A 57 -23.04 19.72 -6.99
CA ALA A 57 -23.06 18.53 -7.84
C ALA A 57 -21.63 18.01 -8.12
N VAL A 58 -20.71 18.93 -8.43
CA VAL A 58 -19.30 18.61 -8.68
C VAL A 58 -18.61 18.08 -7.42
N LEU A 59 -18.92 18.66 -6.26
CA LEU A 59 -18.42 18.17 -4.97
C LEU A 59 -18.94 16.77 -4.65
N LYS A 60 -20.20 16.46 -5.00
CA LYS A 60 -20.74 15.11 -4.82
C LYS A 60 -19.96 14.09 -5.63
N GLU A 61 -19.66 14.37 -6.90
CA GLU A 61 -18.83 13.48 -7.71
C GLU A 61 -17.42 13.31 -7.12
N ALA A 62 -16.83 14.39 -6.57
CA ALA A 62 -15.54 14.32 -5.89
C ALA A 62 -15.58 13.43 -4.63
N VAL A 63 -16.68 13.45 -3.88
CA VAL A 63 -16.90 12.55 -2.73
C VAL A 63 -17.01 11.10 -3.18
N ASP A 64 -17.77 10.82 -4.24
CA ASP A 64 -17.93 9.47 -4.77
C ASP A 64 -16.57 8.90 -5.24
N MET A 65 -15.75 9.71 -5.92
CA MET A 65 -14.37 9.34 -6.29
C MET A 65 -13.49 9.10 -5.05
N ASN A 66 -13.64 9.89 -3.99
CA ASN A 66 -12.87 9.72 -2.76
C ASN A 66 -13.13 8.34 -2.11
N SER A 67 -14.39 7.88 -2.08
CA SER A 67 -14.71 6.55 -1.56
C SER A 67 -14.02 5.43 -2.36
N LEU A 68 -13.95 5.56 -3.69
CA LEU A 68 -13.25 4.60 -4.55
C LEU A 68 -11.73 4.63 -4.34
N ILE A 69 -11.15 5.83 -4.16
CA ILE A 69 -9.73 5.98 -3.80
C ILE A 69 -9.43 5.27 -2.48
N GLU A 70 -10.24 5.48 -1.44
CA GLU A 70 -10.04 4.86 -0.13
C GLU A 70 -10.06 3.33 -0.20
N GLU A 71 -11.04 2.75 -0.90
CA GLU A 71 -11.13 1.31 -1.11
C GLU A 71 -9.87 0.76 -1.78
N ARG A 72 -9.42 1.43 -2.85
CA ARG A 72 -8.25 1.04 -3.62
C ARG A 72 -6.96 1.12 -2.81
N LEU A 73 -6.76 2.19 -2.04
CA LEU A 73 -5.57 2.35 -1.20
C LEU A 73 -5.54 1.31 -0.07
N GLN A 74 -6.71 0.95 0.48
CA GLN A 74 -6.79 -0.13 1.46
C GLN A 74 -6.48 -1.49 0.83
N GLU A 75 -6.92 -1.74 -0.40
CA GLU A 75 -6.57 -2.94 -1.16
C GLU A 75 -5.07 -3.04 -1.39
N GLU A 76 -4.45 -1.98 -1.91
CA GLU A 76 -2.99 -1.94 -2.10
C GLU A 76 -2.28 -2.18 -0.77
N LEU A 77 -2.63 -1.47 0.31
CA LEU A 77 -2.04 -1.69 1.63
C LEU A 77 -2.11 -3.16 2.10
N ARG A 78 -3.19 -3.88 1.78
CA ARG A 78 -3.29 -5.32 2.08
C ARG A 78 -2.28 -6.13 1.28
N HIS A 79 -2.16 -5.88 -0.03
CA HIS A 79 -1.15 -6.52 -0.88
C HIS A 79 0.26 -6.27 -0.37
N ILE A 80 0.58 -5.01 -0.02
CA ILE A 80 1.88 -4.65 0.57
C ILE A 80 2.21 -5.49 1.80
N LYS A 81 1.23 -5.62 2.71
CA LYS A 81 1.39 -6.40 3.94
C LYS A 81 1.58 -7.90 3.66
N MET A 82 0.88 -8.44 2.66
CA MET A 82 1.04 -9.83 2.24
C MET A 82 2.46 -10.08 1.71
N ASP A 83 2.97 -9.24 0.81
CA ASP A 83 4.32 -9.35 0.26
C ASP A 83 5.39 -9.33 1.37
N MET A 84 5.25 -8.41 2.33
CA MET A 84 6.16 -8.32 3.48
C MET A 84 6.17 -9.60 4.32
N ASN A 85 5.01 -10.23 4.51
CA ASN A 85 4.91 -11.49 5.24
C ASN A 85 5.53 -12.65 4.47
N GLU A 86 5.37 -12.70 3.15
CA GLU A 86 6.02 -13.71 2.31
C GLU A 86 7.54 -13.57 2.32
N LEU A 87 8.08 -12.34 2.22
CA LEU A 87 9.51 -12.08 2.31
C LEU A 87 10.09 -12.54 3.66
N LYS A 88 9.39 -12.26 4.76
CA LYS A 88 9.77 -12.76 6.10
C LYS A 88 9.80 -14.28 6.14
N ARG A 89 8.77 -14.96 5.61
CA ARG A 89 8.70 -16.42 5.56
C ARG A 89 9.83 -17.01 4.72
N LYS A 90 10.10 -16.48 3.52
CA LYS A 90 11.21 -16.91 2.66
C LYS A 90 12.56 -16.78 3.37
N LYS A 91 12.80 -15.68 4.10
CA LYS A 91 14.01 -15.48 4.91
C LYS A 91 14.15 -16.50 6.04
N THR A 92 13.06 -16.84 6.72
CA THR A 92 13.08 -17.86 7.79
C THR A 92 13.27 -19.27 7.26
N THR A 93 12.66 -19.61 6.11
CA THR A 93 12.82 -20.92 5.48
C THR A 93 14.22 -21.07 4.88
N GLY A 94 14.76 -20.05 4.22
CA GLY A 94 16.14 -20.05 3.69
C GLY A 94 17.19 -20.28 4.79
N ARG A 95 17.04 -19.61 5.95
CA ARG A 95 17.92 -19.85 7.11
C ARG A 95 17.85 -21.27 7.68
N ARG A 96 16.68 -21.92 7.65
CA ARG A 96 16.55 -23.33 8.09
C ARG A 96 17.23 -24.32 7.15
N TYR A 97 17.30 -24.01 5.86
CA TYR A 97 18.01 -24.82 4.87
C TYR A 97 19.53 -24.61 4.89
N GLU A 98 20.00 -23.40 5.18
CA GLU A 98 21.44 -23.11 5.29
C GLU A 98 22.06 -23.59 6.61
N ASN A 99 21.26 -23.85 7.65
CA ASN A 99 21.78 -24.27 8.95
C ASN A 99 21.01 -25.45 9.58
N PRO A 100 21.05 -26.65 8.97
CA PRO A 100 20.37 -27.84 9.50
C PRO A 100 20.94 -28.38 10.82
N TYR A 101 22.03 -27.77 11.35
CA TYR A 101 22.68 -28.17 12.61
C TYR A 101 22.81 -27.03 13.63
N GLY A 102 22.30 -25.82 13.33
CA GLY A 102 22.54 -24.63 14.16
C GLY A 102 21.61 -24.44 15.35
N GLU A 103 20.46 -25.10 15.37
CA GLU A 103 19.49 -25.07 16.47
C GLU A 103 19.16 -26.48 16.97
N SER A 104 20.14 -27.38 16.94
CA SER A 104 20.04 -28.69 17.57
C SER A 104 21.26 -28.87 18.46
N GLY A 105 21.19 -28.33 19.69
CA GLY A 105 22.03 -28.85 20.75
C GLY A 105 21.82 -30.36 20.86
N PRO A 106 22.87 -31.17 21.09
CA PRO A 106 22.71 -32.62 21.18
C PRO A 106 21.88 -32.92 22.43
N VAL A 107 20.60 -33.22 22.24
CA VAL A 107 19.79 -33.84 23.28
C VAL A 107 20.19 -35.31 23.25
N ASP A 108 21.08 -35.64 24.17
CA ASP A 108 21.44 -36.97 24.66
C ASP A 108 20.42 -38.07 24.30
N GLY A 109 20.87 -39.10 23.57
CA GLY A 109 20.00 -40.20 23.16
C GLY A 109 20.63 -41.14 22.14
N ALA A 110 21.46 -42.05 22.64
CA ALA A 110 22.17 -43.09 21.90
C ALA A 110 21.30 -43.93 20.93
N PHE A 111 21.83 -44.20 19.74
CA PHE A 111 21.48 -45.42 18.99
C PHE A 111 22.74 -46.10 18.44
N ILE A 112 22.99 -47.28 19.00
CA ILE A 112 23.98 -48.27 18.60
C ILE A 112 23.45 -48.99 17.36
N ASP A 113 24.29 -49.17 16.34
CA ASP A 113 24.36 -50.48 15.70
C ASP A 113 25.84 -50.82 15.40
N ARG A 114 26.33 -51.85 16.09
CA ARG A 114 27.67 -52.41 15.90
C ARG A 114 27.58 -53.38 14.74
N LYS A 115 28.22 -53.05 13.62
CA LYS A 115 28.47 -54.02 12.56
C LYS A 115 29.89 -54.55 12.70
N ASN A 116 30.01 -55.77 13.24
CA ASN A 116 31.08 -56.75 13.01
C ASN A 116 30.59 -58.12 13.48
#